data_AF-A0A182T1K5-F1
#
_entry.id   AF-A0A182T1K5-F1
#
_cell.length_a   1.000
_cell.length_b   1.000
_cell.length_c   1.000
_cell.angle_alpha   90.00
_cell.angle_beta   90.00
_cell.angle_gamma   90.00
#
_symmetry.space_group_name_H-M   'P 1'
#
loop_
_entity.id
_entity.type
_entity.pdbx_description
1 polymer ?
#
loop_
_entity_poly.entity_id
_entity_poly.type
_entity_poly.pdbx_seq_one_letter_code
_entity_poly.pdbx_strand_id
1 'polypeptide(L)'
;MRWVFEGDGWLIKFLENNDLNMKDSLKQLWETMEWRKASGINEIREDNIRMEYIHDGLMYPRGRDVDGKTVFIFKSKMYVRGTRNLDDLKKCFLYWIKRIIREA
;
A
#
# COMPACT_ATOMS: atom_id res chain seq x y z
N MET A 1 8.67 -11.46 4.28
CA MET A 1 7.32 -11.84 4.77
C MET A 1 7.31 -12.33 6.22
N ARG A 2 8.34 -13.04 6.70
CA ARG A 2 8.43 -13.51 8.09
C ARG A 2 8.25 -12.39 9.13
N TRP A 3 8.94 -11.26 8.98
CA TRP A 3 9.02 -10.25 10.04
C TRP A 3 7.80 -9.31 10.20
N VAL A 4 6.99 -9.12 9.15
CA VAL A 4 5.84 -8.20 9.19
C VAL A 4 4.56 -8.90 9.67
N PHE A 5 4.43 -10.20 9.42
CA PHE A 5 3.23 -10.97 9.79
C PHE A 5 3.51 -12.14 10.74
N GLU A 6 4.75 -12.59 10.88
CA GLU A 6 5.16 -13.61 11.87
C GLU A 6 5.91 -13.00 13.08
N GLY A 7 6.06 -11.67 13.13
CA GLY A 7 6.67 -10.95 14.25
C GLY A 7 5.95 -9.62 14.55
N ASP A 8 6.38 -8.95 15.61
CA ASP A 8 5.70 -7.74 16.13
C ASP A 8 5.99 -6.47 15.33
N GLY A 9 6.77 -6.55 14.24
CA GLY A 9 7.20 -5.38 13.47
C GLY A 9 6.06 -4.55 12.88
N TRP A 10 4.90 -5.15 12.61
CA TRP A 10 3.71 -4.41 12.20
C TRP A 10 3.02 -3.71 13.37
N LEU A 11 2.95 -4.36 14.54
CA LEU A 11 2.38 -3.79 15.77
C LEU A 11 3.23 -2.62 16.28
N ILE A 12 4.56 -2.76 16.22
CA ILE A 12 5.52 -1.71 16.62
C ILE A 12 5.28 -0.42 15.83
N LYS A 13 4.97 -0.50 14.52
CA LYS A 13 4.69 0.70 13.71
C LYS A 13 3.46 1.48 14.19
N PHE A 14 2.43 0.80 14.71
CA PHE A 14 1.29 1.51 15.29
C PHE A 14 1.69 2.22 16.58
N LEU A 15 2.51 1.58 17.42
CA LEU A 15 3.04 2.21 18.62
C LEU A 15 3.91 3.43 18.29
N GLU A 16 4.86 3.30 17.36
CA GLU A 16 5.72 4.39 16.91
C GLU A 16 4.92 5.56 16.32
N ASN A 17 3.89 5.27 15.51
CA ASN A 17 3.04 6.31 14.90
C ASN A 17 2.16 7.08 15.89
N ASN A 18 1.92 6.54 17.08
CA ASN A 18 1.09 7.18 18.11
C ASN A 18 1.89 7.50 19.37
N ASP A 19 3.20 7.77 19.25
CA ASP A 19 4.07 8.17 20.36
C ASP A 19 4.00 7.19 21.55
N LEU A 20 3.93 5.89 21.26
CA LEU A 20 3.79 4.79 22.22
C LEU A 20 2.51 4.83 23.07
N ASN A 21 1.51 5.63 22.69
CA ASN A 21 0.20 5.63 23.31
C ASN A 21 -0.57 4.35 22.92
N MET A 22 -0.78 3.47 23.90
CA MET A 22 -1.40 2.18 23.67
C MET A 22 -2.86 2.27 23.20
N LYS A 23 -3.63 3.23 23.75
CA LYS A 23 -5.05 3.37 23.42
C LYS A 23 -5.26 3.83 21.98
N ASP A 24 -4.48 4.83 21.56
CA ASP A 24 -4.56 5.39 20.22
C ASP A 24 -4.01 4.40 19.19
N SER A 25 -2.92 3.70 19.53
CA SER A 25 -2.37 2.62 18.69
C SER A 25 -3.37 1.49 18.46
N LEU A 26 -4.06 1.05 19.51
CA LEU A 26 -5.07 -0.01 19.40
C LEU A 26 -6.26 0.45 18.55
N LYS A 27 -6.69 1.70 18.72
CA LYS A 27 -7.75 2.29 17.89
C LYS A 27 -7.34 2.31 16.41
N GLN A 28 -6.14 2.82 16.10
CA GLN A 28 -5.66 2.88 14.72
C GLN A 28 -5.50 1.49 14.09
N LEU A 29 -5.02 0.51 14.86
CA LEU A 29 -4.93 -0.89 14.43
C LEU A 29 -6.30 -1.42 14.04
N TRP A 30 -7.31 -1.20 14.88
CA TRP A 30 -8.67 -1.66 14.66
C TRP A 30 -9.29 -1.05 13.39
N GLU A 31 -9.23 0.28 13.27
CA GLU A 31 -9.71 1.02 12.10
C GLU A 31 -9.01 0.56 10.81
N THR A 32 -7.70 0.29 10.88
CA THR A 32 -6.93 -0.24 9.75
C THR A 32 -7.44 -1.61 9.33
N MET A 33 -7.75 -2.49 10.27
CA MET A 33 -8.29 -3.83 9.98
C MET A 33 -9.68 -3.76 9.34
N GLU A 34 -10.56 -2.90 9.86
CA GLU A 34 -11.88 -2.66 9.27
C GLU A 34 -11.77 -2.13 7.85
N TRP A 35 -10.91 -1.13 7.62
CA TRP A 35 -10.69 -0.57 6.29
C TRP A 35 -10.12 -1.58 5.30
N ARG A 36 -9.17 -2.42 5.74
CA ARG A 36 -8.58 -3.48 4.90
C ARG A 36 -9.63 -4.51 4.47
N LYS A 37 -10.56 -4.84 5.37
CA LYS A 37 -11.69 -5.73 5.08
C LYS A 37 -12.66 -5.08 4.10
N ALA A 38 -13.10 -3.86 4.37
CA ALA A 38 -14.05 -3.13 3.53
C ALA A 38 -13.51 -2.84 2.13
N SER A 39 -12.20 -2.60 2.01
CA SER A 39 -11.55 -2.29 0.73
C SER A 39 -11.18 -3.52 -0.10
N GLY A 40 -11.49 -4.75 0.36
CA GLY A 40 -11.20 -5.98 -0.38
C GLY A 40 -9.71 -6.20 -0.68
N ILE A 41 -8.81 -5.60 0.12
CA ILE A 41 -7.37 -5.53 -0.22
C ILE A 41 -6.76 -6.92 -0.31
N ASN A 42 -7.21 -7.83 0.55
CA ASN A 42 -6.72 -9.21 0.58
C ASN A 42 -7.08 -9.99 -0.69
N GLU A 43 -8.10 -9.55 -1.43
CA GLU A 43 -8.57 -10.20 -2.65
C GLU A 43 -7.82 -9.70 -3.89
N ILE A 44 -7.12 -8.57 -3.82
CA ILE A 44 -6.37 -8.00 -4.95
C ILE A 44 -5.31 -8.98 -5.46
N ARG A 45 -5.42 -9.34 -6.75
CA ARG A 45 -4.61 -10.30 -7.51
C ARG A 45 -4.43 -9.78 -8.94
N GLU A 46 -3.49 -10.35 -9.69
CA GLU A 46 -3.20 -9.91 -11.06
C GLU A 46 -4.37 -10.16 -12.03
N ASP A 47 -5.22 -11.13 -11.73
CA ASP A 47 -6.41 -11.49 -12.51
C ASP A 47 -7.62 -10.57 -12.26
N ASN A 48 -7.59 -9.73 -11.21
CA ASN A 48 -8.72 -8.87 -10.83
C ASN A 48 -8.39 -7.37 -10.76
N ILE A 49 -7.24 -6.97 -11.31
CA ILE A 49 -6.84 -5.58 -11.50
C ILE A 49 -6.67 -5.25 -12.98
N ARG A 50 -6.78 -3.95 -13.31
CA ARG A 50 -6.52 -3.48 -14.66
C ARG A 50 -5.01 -3.46 -14.95
N MET A 51 -4.49 -4.56 -15.48
CA MET A 51 -3.08 -4.70 -15.83
C MET A 51 -2.62 -3.66 -16.84
N GLU A 52 -3.51 -3.15 -17.71
CA GLU A 52 -3.22 -1.99 -18.57
C GLU A 52 -2.69 -0.80 -17.77
N TYR A 53 -3.32 -0.46 -16.63
CA TYR A 53 -2.89 0.67 -15.80
C TYR A 53 -1.53 0.43 -15.12
N ILE A 54 -1.19 -0.84 -14.90
CA ILE A 54 0.11 -1.26 -14.39
C ILE A 54 1.18 -1.12 -15.47
N HIS A 55 0.90 -1.61 -16.68
CA HIS A 55 1.83 -1.61 -17.81
C HIS A 55 2.04 -0.22 -18.43
N ASP A 56 1.05 0.67 -18.35
CA ASP A 56 1.15 2.06 -18.78
C ASP A 56 2.25 2.85 -18.06
N GLY A 57 2.74 2.37 -16.91
CA GLY A 57 3.81 3.02 -16.16
C GLY A 57 3.40 4.35 -15.52
N LEU A 58 2.09 4.56 -15.30
CA LEU A 58 1.55 5.68 -14.53
C LEU A 58 2.12 5.70 -13.11
N MET A 59 2.24 4.52 -12.50
CA MET A 59 2.77 4.35 -11.15
C MET A 59 3.57 3.05 -11.03
N TYR A 60 4.69 3.08 -10.33
CA TYR A 60 5.55 1.92 -10.14
C TYR A 60 6.61 2.18 -9.04
N PRO A 61 7.06 1.15 -8.31
CA PRO A 61 8.25 1.22 -7.48
C PRO A 61 9.52 1.19 -8.33
N ARG A 62 10.51 2.03 -8.02
CA ARG A 62 11.84 1.97 -8.65
C ARG A 62 12.92 2.56 -7.77
N GLY A 63 14.00 1.81 -7.58
CA GLY A 63 15.17 2.25 -6.83
C GLY A 63 14.94 2.29 -5.31
N ARG A 64 15.98 2.71 -4.59
CA ARG A 64 15.95 2.96 -3.15
C ARG A 64 16.50 4.35 -2.88
N ASP A 65 15.97 5.00 -1.85
CA ASP A 65 16.52 6.27 -1.36
C ASP A 65 17.79 6.06 -0.53
N VAL A 66 18.30 7.15 0.04
CA VAL A 66 19.51 7.16 0.89
C VAL A 66 19.36 6.29 2.15
N ASP A 67 18.13 6.08 2.62
CA ASP A 67 17.80 5.28 3.79
C ASP A 67 17.43 3.83 3.42
N GLY A 68 17.62 3.46 2.15
CA GLY A 68 17.34 2.12 1.63
C GLY A 68 15.85 1.82 1.45
N LYS A 69 14.95 2.80 1.54
CA LYS A 69 13.51 2.61 1.34
C LYS A 69 13.16 2.63 -0.15
N THR A 70 12.24 1.77 -0.57
CA THR A 70 11.80 1.72 -1.97
C THR A 70 11.06 3.00 -2.35
N VAL A 71 11.51 3.65 -3.43
CA VAL A 71 10.85 4.85 -3.94
C VAL A 71 9.66 4.47 -4.82
N PHE A 72 8.48 4.98 -4.47
CA PHE A 72 7.27 4.82 -5.28
C PHE A 72 7.06 6.06 -6.16
N ILE A 73 7.03 5.85 -7.47
CA ILE A 73 6.93 6.93 -8.46
C ILE A 73 5.50 6.98 -9.01
N PHE A 74 4.89 8.18 -9.00
CA PHE A 74 3.63 8.47 -9.67
C PHE A 74 3.82 9.58 -10.70
N LYS A 75 3.54 9.30 -11.98
CA LYS A 75 3.69 10.25 -13.08
C LYS A 75 2.39 10.99 -13.35
N SER A 76 2.14 12.07 -12.62
CA SER A 76 0.92 12.89 -12.76
C SER A 76 0.65 13.36 -14.20
N LYS A 77 1.69 13.65 -14.99
CA LYS A 77 1.57 14.02 -16.41
C LYS A 77 0.89 12.96 -17.31
N MET A 78 0.84 11.70 -16.87
CA MET A 78 0.20 10.61 -17.59
C MET A 78 -1.25 10.38 -17.14
N TYR A 79 -1.76 11.18 -16.20
CA TYR A 79 -3.15 11.14 -15.75
C TYR A 79 -3.94 12.28 -16.39
N VAL A 80 -5.08 11.93 -16.98
CA VAL A 80 -6.06 12.87 -17.51
C VAL A 80 -7.35 12.67 -16.74
N ARG A 81 -7.94 13.76 -16.22
CA ARG A 81 -9.16 13.68 -15.41
C ARG A 81 -10.29 13.06 -16.23
N GLY A 82 -10.93 12.02 -15.69
CA GLY A 82 -12.08 11.35 -16.31
C GLY A 82 -11.74 10.23 -17.30
N THR A 83 -10.46 10.00 -17.63
CA THR A 83 -10.07 8.92 -18.58
C THR A 83 -9.88 7.57 -17.93
N ARG A 84 -9.66 7.54 -16.60
CA ARG A 84 -9.47 6.30 -15.84
C ARG A 84 -10.44 6.23 -14.67
N ASN A 85 -10.91 5.01 -14.39
CA ASN A 85 -11.71 4.75 -13.21
C ASN A 85 -10.84 4.90 -11.95
N LEU A 86 -11.28 5.73 -11.00
CA LEU A 86 -10.53 6.02 -9.78
C LEU A 86 -10.40 4.82 -8.85
N ASP A 87 -11.40 3.94 -8.79
CA ASP A 87 -11.35 2.77 -7.92
C ASP A 87 -10.40 1.70 -8.47
N ASP A 88 -10.34 1.56 -9.80
CA ASP A 88 -9.33 0.71 -10.45
C ASP A 88 -7.91 1.27 -10.25
N LEU A 89 -7.74 2.60 -10.28
CA LEU A 89 -6.47 3.24 -9.94
C LEU A 89 -6.07 3.01 -8.48
N LYS A 90 -7.01 3.11 -7.53
CA LYS A 90 -6.77 2.79 -6.12
C LYS A 90 -6.35 1.32 -5.95
N LYS A 91 -7.01 0.39 -6.65
CA LYS A 91 -6.62 -1.03 -6.63
C LYS A 91 -5.21 -1.25 -7.17
N CYS A 92 -4.84 -0.59 -8.28
CA CYS A 92 -3.49 -0.64 -8.84
C CYS A 92 -2.44 -0.07 -7.88
N PHE A 93 -2.76 1.03 -7.20
CA PHE A 93 -1.91 1.60 -6.15
C PHE A 93 -1.70 0.61 -4.99
N LEU A 94 -2.78 0.03 -4.48
CA LEU A 94 -2.72 -0.95 -3.39
C LEU A 94 -1.97 -2.22 -3.77
N TYR A 95 -2.10 -2.66 -5.03
CA TYR A 95 -1.31 -3.75 -5.59
C TYR A 95 0.19 -3.48 -5.46
N TRP A 96 0.67 -2.30 -5.88
CA TRP A 96 2.08 -1.94 -5.75
C TRP A 96 2.54 -1.80 -4.30
N ILE A 97 1.76 -1.15 -3.44
CA ILE A 97 2.10 -1.01 -2.02
C ILE A 97 2.25 -2.38 -1.35
N LYS A 98 1.37 -3.35 -1.65
CA LYS A 98 1.50 -4.73 -1.15
C LYS A 98 2.83 -5.37 -1.57
N ARG A 99 3.27 -5.13 -2.81
CA ARG A 99 4.56 -5.66 -3.31
C ARG A 99 5.75 -5.01 -2.60
N ILE A 100 5.73 -3.68 -2.44
CA ILE A 100 6.77 -2.95 -1.71
C ILE A 100 6.90 -3.46 -0.27
N ILE A 101 5.77 -3.61 0.43
CA ILE A 101 5.75 -4.14 1.82
C ILE A 101 6.23 -5.59 1.87
N ARG A 102 6.05 -6.37 0.80
CA ARG A 102 6.53 -7.76 0.73
C ARG A 102 8.06 -7.84 0.56
N GLU A 103 8.65 -6.86 -0.13
CA GLU A 103 10.09 -6.75 -0.42
C GLU A 103 10.89 -5.99 0.66
N ALA A 104 10.20 -5.28 1.56
CA ALA A 104 10.76 -4.61 2.73
C ALA A 104 10.94 -5.60 3.90
#